data_AF-A0A925DM06-F1
#
_entry.id   AF-A0A925DM06-F1
#
_cell.length_a   1.000
_cell.length_b   1.000
_cell.length_c   1.000
_cell.angle_alpha   90.00
_cell.angle_beta   90.00
_cell.angle_gamma   90.00
#
_symmetry.space_group_name_H-M   'P 1'
#
loop_
_entity.id
_entity.type
_entity.pdbx_description
1 polymer ?
#
loop_
_entity_poly.entity_id
_entity_poly.type
_entity_poly.pdbx_seq_one_letter_code
_entity_poly.pdbx_strand_id
1 'polypeptide(L)'
;MKNISYLTLTLALACALEGFGQYNGKRENLGSNINSDGNTDSAPVMSFDGKTMYFKRSVTGESYDYDIYLSTMQANKQWSKAMPVTELNNDKVGEVEYVYPDGKKLMICGTFNGKSGLFNTTNVNGVWTNIEFVDIGMEVDANNDNLNVTMNTRQNVMIVSIHGDLFLSFRDGEKWSPVKEIAGLNTTGYEYTPFLDYDDKTLYIAGTGYAGTTNGESDIFKVTRTDETWMNWSQPEKVKGNINTDGWDSFFYIPPTKDFIYVYNLNEGSGDILRIKNELPVVPVVDPIVVVEPVAVVEPVVADVIATDVVSTDAVVEEITPETNTDRSIGGTQQDLENILVYPNPTQGQFNIALHNSNETTFSQISILDANLKTITAIGTSQSIYSFDLSEYDNGIYFVRIQTNGKNTLKKVVLSK
;
A
#
# COMPACT_ATOMS: atom_id res chain seq x y z
N MET A 1 -30.56 61.27 1.43
CA MET A 1 -30.21 60.18 0.50
C MET A 1 -28.71 59.96 0.58
N LYS A 2 -28.26 58.95 1.35
CA LYS A 2 -26.86 58.53 1.42
C LYS A 2 -26.76 57.21 0.66
N ASN A 3 -25.97 57.20 -0.42
CA ASN A 3 -25.68 56.01 -1.21
C ASN A 3 -24.84 55.04 -0.37
N ILE A 4 -25.33 53.81 -0.24
CA ILE A 4 -24.57 52.68 0.28
C ILE A 4 -24.00 51.96 -0.95
N SER A 5 -22.69 52.05 -1.13
CA SER A 5 -21.94 51.32 -2.14
C SER A 5 -21.64 49.92 -1.60
N TYR A 6 -22.15 48.88 -2.26
CA TYR A 6 -21.76 47.50 -1.96
C TYR A 6 -20.36 47.24 -2.52
N LEU A 7 -19.40 46.97 -1.64
CA LEU A 7 -18.08 46.50 -2.00
C LEU A 7 -18.19 44.99 -2.27
N THR A 8 -18.29 44.60 -3.55
CA THR A 8 -18.17 43.19 -3.95
C THR A 8 -16.71 42.76 -3.77
N LEU A 9 -16.46 41.94 -2.75
CA LEU A 9 -15.17 41.27 -2.54
C LEU A 9 -15.09 40.09 -3.50
N THR A 10 -14.50 40.30 -4.68
CA THR A 10 -14.12 39.20 -5.59
C THR A 10 -12.92 38.49 -4.97
N LEU A 11 -13.18 37.34 -4.35
CA LEU A 11 -12.14 36.41 -3.91
C LEU A 11 -11.52 35.77 -5.16
N ALA A 12 -10.48 36.40 -5.71
CA ALA A 12 -9.64 35.76 -6.71
C ALA A 12 -8.86 34.64 -6.01
N LEU A 13 -9.33 33.41 -6.16
CA LEU A 13 -8.57 32.22 -5.80
C LEU A 13 -7.35 32.19 -6.71
N ALA A 14 -6.23 32.70 -6.22
CA ALA A 14 -4.94 32.51 -6.85
C ALA A 14 -4.65 31.02 -6.80
N CYS A 15 -4.96 30.32 -7.89
CA CYS A 15 -4.47 28.99 -8.14
C CYS A 15 -2.95 29.12 -8.20
N ALA A 16 -2.27 28.77 -7.11
CA ALA A 16 -0.84 28.60 -7.12
C ALA A 16 -0.56 27.43 -8.08
N LEU A 17 -0.23 27.76 -9.34
CA LEU A 17 0.55 26.88 -10.18
C LEU A 17 1.90 26.74 -9.48
N GLU A 18 1.98 25.79 -8.54
CA GLU A 18 3.28 25.25 -8.18
C GLU A 18 3.81 24.59 -9.45
N GLY A 19 4.88 25.18 -10.00
CA GLY A 19 5.63 24.57 -11.07
C GLY A 19 6.16 23.24 -10.57
N PHE A 20 5.48 22.14 -10.94
CA PHE A 20 6.01 20.80 -10.78
C PHE A 20 7.36 20.75 -11.49
N GLY A 21 8.43 20.77 -10.69
CA GLY A 21 9.80 20.64 -11.16
C GLY A 21 9.94 19.44 -12.08
N GLN A 22 10.71 19.60 -13.14
CA GLN A 22 11.05 18.54 -14.07
C GLN A 22 11.84 17.45 -13.32
N TYR A 23 11.24 16.26 -13.19
CA TYR A 23 11.88 15.07 -12.63
C TYR A 23 13.07 14.66 -13.50
N ASN A 24 14.28 14.68 -12.93
CA ASN A 24 15.53 14.37 -13.64
C ASN A 24 16.14 13.02 -13.22
N GLY A 25 15.43 12.20 -12.45
CA GLY A 25 15.92 10.89 -12.00
C GLY A 25 16.34 10.00 -13.18
N LYS A 26 17.57 9.45 -13.13
CA LYS A 26 18.07 8.54 -14.17
C LYS A 26 17.45 7.14 -13.98
N ARG A 27 17.04 6.49 -15.06
CA ARG A 27 16.69 5.07 -15.06
C ARG A 27 17.93 4.21 -14.84
N GLU A 28 17.85 3.32 -13.87
CA GLU A 28 18.91 2.40 -13.50
C GLU A 28 18.46 0.96 -13.77
N ASN A 29 19.24 0.24 -14.57
CA ASN A 29 19.08 -1.19 -14.75
C ASN A 29 19.47 -1.94 -13.46
N LEU A 30 18.67 -2.93 -13.06
CA LEU A 30 18.91 -3.71 -11.84
C LEU A 30 20.04 -4.74 -11.95
N GLY A 31 20.63 -4.87 -13.14
CA GLY A 31 21.79 -5.71 -13.43
C GLY A 31 21.45 -7.20 -13.51
N SER A 32 22.46 -8.02 -13.84
CA SER A 32 22.31 -9.45 -14.19
C SER A 32 21.81 -10.36 -13.07
N ASN A 33 21.71 -9.84 -11.84
CA ASN A 33 21.14 -10.56 -10.71
C ASN A 33 19.62 -10.58 -10.78
N ILE A 34 19.02 -9.52 -11.31
CA ILE A 34 17.58 -9.39 -11.54
C ILE A 34 17.27 -9.59 -13.01
N ASN A 35 17.80 -8.75 -13.91
CA ASN A 35 17.50 -8.83 -15.34
C ASN A 35 18.32 -9.96 -15.98
N SER A 36 17.67 -10.77 -16.78
CA SER A 36 18.25 -11.87 -17.54
C SER A 36 18.81 -11.38 -18.87
N ASP A 37 19.69 -12.19 -19.46
CA ASP A 37 20.21 -11.91 -20.80
C ASP A 37 19.30 -12.58 -21.82
N GLY A 38 18.62 -11.79 -22.66
CA GLY A 38 17.82 -12.27 -23.78
C GLY A 38 16.37 -12.66 -23.48
N ASN A 39 15.92 -12.55 -22.23
CA ASN A 39 14.53 -12.79 -21.82
C ASN A 39 13.94 -11.52 -21.20
N THR A 40 12.62 -11.44 -21.18
CA THR A 40 11.88 -10.32 -20.59
C THR A 40 11.66 -10.56 -19.10
N ASP A 41 12.02 -9.58 -18.27
CA ASP A 41 11.78 -9.54 -16.83
C ASP A 41 10.85 -8.37 -16.51
N SER A 42 9.74 -8.63 -15.81
CA SER A 42 8.72 -7.60 -15.58
C SER A 42 7.91 -7.87 -14.31
N ALA A 43 6.93 -6.99 -14.02
CA ALA A 43 6.02 -7.12 -12.88
C ALA A 43 6.70 -7.26 -11.50
N PRO A 44 7.61 -6.35 -11.10
CA PRO A 44 8.19 -6.43 -9.77
C PRO A 44 7.14 -6.16 -8.69
N VAL A 45 7.04 -7.08 -7.74
CA VAL A 45 6.28 -6.91 -6.49
C VAL A 45 7.19 -7.28 -5.33
N MET A 46 7.22 -6.45 -4.28
CA MET A 46 8.15 -6.62 -3.16
C MET A 46 7.41 -7.00 -1.88
N SER A 47 8.06 -7.83 -1.05
CA SER A 47 7.66 -8.02 0.32
C SER A 47 7.72 -6.71 1.08
N PHE A 48 6.83 -6.57 2.06
CA PHE A 48 6.63 -5.29 2.71
C PHE A 48 7.83 -4.81 3.54
N ASP A 49 8.74 -5.72 3.88
CA ASP A 49 10.02 -5.43 4.54
C ASP A 49 11.13 -5.02 3.56
N GLY A 50 10.83 -4.97 2.26
CA GLY A 50 11.75 -4.60 1.19
C GLY A 50 12.84 -5.64 0.88
N LYS A 51 12.76 -6.84 1.46
CA LYS A 51 13.85 -7.83 1.39
C LYS A 51 13.69 -8.87 0.30
N THR A 52 12.48 -9.10 -0.21
CA THR A 52 12.22 -10.09 -1.25
C THR A 52 11.46 -9.43 -2.39
N MET A 53 12.00 -9.51 -3.58
CA MET A 53 11.32 -9.12 -4.82
C MET A 53 10.86 -10.38 -5.53
N TYR A 54 9.59 -10.42 -5.91
CA TYR A 54 9.04 -11.35 -6.87
C TYR A 54 8.85 -10.61 -8.20
N PHE A 55 9.02 -11.34 -9.30
CA PHE A 55 8.80 -10.81 -10.64
C PHE A 55 8.60 -11.96 -11.60
N LYS A 56 8.10 -11.68 -12.81
CA LYS A 56 7.94 -12.70 -13.84
C LYS A 56 9.06 -12.62 -14.87
N ARG A 57 9.48 -13.77 -15.38
CA ARG A 57 10.47 -13.90 -16.45
C ARG A 57 9.95 -14.77 -17.57
N SER A 58 10.14 -14.35 -18.83
CA SER A 58 9.83 -15.19 -19.98
C SER A 58 10.77 -16.40 -20.05
N VAL A 59 10.24 -17.61 -20.22
CA VAL A 59 11.05 -18.84 -20.22
C VAL A 59 11.57 -19.18 -21.63
N THR A 60 10.67 -19.20 -22.62
CA THR A 60 11.01 -19.51 -24.03
C THR A 60 11.12 -18.27 -24.92
N GLY A 61 10.74 -17.11 -24.41
CA GLY A 61 10.55 -15.89 -25.20
C GLY A 61 9.24 -15.87 -26.00
N GLU A 62 8.40 -16.91 -25.85
CA GLU A 62 7.04 -16.90 -26.37
C GLU A 62 6.11 -16.07 -25.47
N SER A 63 5.04 -15.55 -26.07
CA SER A 63 4.03 -14.77 -25.34
C SER A 63 3.33 -15.67 -24.32
N TYR A 64 3.14 -15.16 -23.10
CA TYR A 64 2.40 -15.83 -22.03
C TYR A 64 3.05 -17.11 -21.49
N ASP A 65 4.37 -17.22 -21.61
CA ASP A 65 5.20 -18.26 -20.99
C ASP A 65 6.10 -17.63 -19.92
N TYR A 66 5.47 -17.29 -18.78
CA TYR A 66 6.10 -16.57 -17.69
C TYR A 66 6.19 -17.44 -16.44
N ASP A 67 7.40 -17.54 -15.92
CA ASP A 67 7.71 -18.16 -14.63
C ASP A 67 7.85 -17.08 -13.55
N ILE A 68 7.44 -17.42 -12.32
CA ILE A 68 7.69 -16.61 -11.14
C ILE A 68 9.14 -16.80 -10.71
N TYR A 69 9.86 -15.70 -10.57
CA TYR A 69 11.20 -15.63 -9.99
C TYR A 69 11.17 -14.79 -8.73
N LEU A 70 12.11 -15.07 -7.81
CA LEU A 70 12.38 -14.23 -6.66
C LEU A 70 13.86 -13.87 -6.56
N SER A 71 14.13 -12.74 -5.92
CA SER A 71 15.46 -12.36 -5.45
C SER A 71 15.37 -11.69 -4.08
N THR A 72 16.41 -11.87 -3.27
CA THR A 72 16.51 -11.32 -1.92
C THR A 72 17.56 -10.21 -1.83
N MET A 73 17.26 -9.15 -1.08
CA MET A 73 18.19 -8.07 -0.79
C MET A 73 19.24 -8.57 0.21
N GLN A 74 20.51 -8.52 -0.20
CA GLN A 74 21.64 -8.93 0.63
C GLN A 74 22.13 -7.78 1.53
N ALA A 75 22.92 -8.12 2.56
CA ALA A 75 23.47 -7.14 3.51
C ALA A 75 24.35 -6.06 2.86
N ASN A 76 24.94 -6.35 1.70
CA ASN A 76 25.72 -5.39 0.89
C ASN A 76 24.83 -4.45 0.05
N LYS A 77 23.50 -4.48 0.22
CA LYS A 77 22.50 -3.71 -0.54
C LYS A 77 22.46 -4.06 -2.04
N GLN A 78 22.81 -5.30 -2.37
CA GLN A 78 22.64 -5.85 -3.71
C GLN A 78 21.59 -6.96 -3.70
N TRP A 79 20.84 -7.08 -4.78
CA TRP A 79 19.96 -8.22 -5.01
C TRP A 79 20.78 -9.49 -5.23
N SER A 80 20.35 -10.60 -4.63
CA SER A 80 20.89 -11.93 -4.91
C SER A 80 20.61 -12.34 -6.37
N LYS A 81 21.24 -13.42 -6.84
CA LYS A 81 20.86 -13.99 -8.13
C LYS A 81 19.41 -14.47 -8.06
N ALA A 82 18.60 -14.07 -9.03
CA ALA A 82 17.21 -14.49 -9.11
C ALA A 82 17.07 -16.01 -9.28
N MET A 83 16.13 -16.58 -8.55
CA MET A 83 15.84 -18.02 -8.53
C MET A 83 14.36 -18.25 -8.86
N PRO A 84 14.02 -19.29 -9.64
CA PRO A 84 12.63 -19.63 -9.92
C PRO A 84 11.92 -20.10 -8.65
N VAL A 85 10.64 -19.74 -8.51
CA VAL A 85 9.76 -20.22 -7.43
C VAL A 85 9.09 -21.51 -7.90
N THR A 86 9.90 -22.58 -7.93
CA THR A 86 9.57 -23.83 -8.62
C THR A 86 8.26 -24.48 -8.22
N GLU A 87 7.82 -24.29 -6.98
CA GLU A 87 6.57 -24.85 -6.46
C GLU A 87 5.32 -24.12 -6.95
N LEU A 88 5.45 -22.90 -7.48
CA LEU A 88 4.35 -22.12 -8.06
C LEU A 88 4.37 -22.13 -9.59
N ASN A 89 5.51 -22.45 -10.20
CA ASN A 89 5.66 -22.48 -11.66
C ASN A 89 5.10 -23.77 -12.26
N ASN A 90 4.48 -23.64 -13.44
CA ASN A 90 3.93 -24.75 -14.22
C ASN A 90 3.96 -24.38 -15.72
N ASP A 91 3.27 -25.13 -16.59
CA ASP A 91 3.27 -24.92 -18.05
C ASP A 91 2.32 -23.79 -18.52
N LYS A 92 2.00 -22.85 -17.62
CA LYS A 92 1.05 -21.74 -17.80
C LYS A 92 1.66 -20.48 -17.18
N VAL A 93 1.05 -19.32 -17.44
CA VAL A 93 1.47 -18.04 -16.84
C VAL A 93 1.48 -18.14 -15.31
N GLY A 94 2.58 -17.71 -14.71
CA GLY A 94 2.70 -17.44 -13.28
C GLY A 94 3.21 -16.02 -13.03
N GLU A 95 2.45 -15.25 -12.25
CA GLU A 95 2.84 -13.91 -11.79
C GLU A 95 2.42 -13.74 -10.34
N VAL A 96 3.25 -13.06 -9.54
CA VAL A 96 2.87 -12.61 -8.22
C VAL A 96 2.25 -11.24 -8.36
N GLU A 97 0.97 -11.14 -8.02
CA GLU A 97 0.20 -9.90 -8.12
C GLU A 97 0.34 -9.06 -6.85
N TYR A 98 0.42 -9.71 -5.69
CA TYR A 98 0.49 -9.02 -4.42
C TYR A 98 1.19 -9.86 -3.35
N VAL A 99 2.09 -9.23 -2.58
CA VAL A 99 2.67 -9.82 -1.37
C VAL A 99 1.91 -9.29 -0.17
N TYR A 100 1.31 -10.17 0.64
CA TYR A 100 0.60 -9.73 1.84
C TYR A 100 1.56 -9.13 2.89
N PRO A 101 1.13 -8.17 3.74
CA PRO A 101 2.02 -7.47 4.67
C PRO A 101 2.80 -8.34 5.64
N ASP A 102 2.30 -9.53 5.97
CA ASP A 102 2.99 -10.48 6.83
C ASP A 102 4.11 -11.25 6.11
N GLY A 103 4.21 -11.16 4.79
CA GLY A 103 5.14 -11.91 3.94
C GLY A 103 4.87 -13.41 3.89
N LYS A 104 3.78 -13.89 4.52
CA LYS A 104 3.44 -15.32 4.59
C LYS A 104 2.41 -15.74 3.57
N LYS A 105 1.81 -14.79 2.87
CA LYS A 105 0.81 -15.05 1.83
C LYS A 105 1.15 -14.27 0.57
N LEU A 106 0.89 -14.86 -0.59
CA LEU A 106 0.89 -14.17 -1.90
C LEU A 106 -0.49 -14.29 -2.52
N MET A 107 -0.84 -13.28 -3.32
CA MET A 107 -1.80 -13.42 -4.40
C MET A 107 -1.02 -13.60 -5.70
N ILE A 108 -1.39 -14.61 -6.47
CA ILE A 108 -0.79 -14.94 -7.76
C ILE A 108 -1.88 -15.04 -8.83
N CYS A 109 -1.52 -14.79 -10.09
CA CYS A 109 -2.36 -15.16 -11.23
C CYS A 109 -1.76 -16.38 -11.94
N GLY A 110 -2.64 -17.20 -12.54
CA GLY A 110 -2.23 -18.35 -13.33
C GLY A 110 -3.35 -19.36 -13.54
N THR A 111 -2.99 -20.59 -13.91
CA THR A 111 -3.92 -21.70 -14.06
C THR A 111 -3.54 -22.87 -13.15
N PHE A 112 -4.42 -23.23 -12.23
CA PHE A 112 -4.20 -24.30 -11.26
C PHE A 112 -5.47 -25.16 -11.12
N ASN A 113 -5.29 -26.48 -11.07
CA ASN A 113 -6.38 -27.45 -10.83
C ASN A 113 -7.61 -27.25 -11.75
N GLY A 114 -7.38 -26.89 -13.02
CA GLY A 114 -8.43 -26.67 -14.01
C GLY A 114 -9.18 -25.34 -13.91
N LYS A 115 -8.73 -24.41 -13.04
CA LYS A 115 -9.24 -23.03 -12.98
C LYS A 115 -8.15 -22.06 -13.43
N SER A 116 -8.53 -21.03 -14.17
CA SER A 116 -7.67 -19.90 -14.55
C SER A 116 -8.14 -18.65 -13.79
N GLY A 117 -7.21 -17.83 -13.32
CA GLY A 117 -7.52 -16.61 -12.58
C GLY A 117 -6.58 -16.32 -11.41
N LEU A 118 -7.14 -15.74 -10.34
CA LEU A 118 -6.40 -15.33 -9.14
C LEU A 118 -6.41 -16.44 -8.08
N PHE A 119 -5.28 -16.59 -7.39
CA PHE A 119 -5.10 -17.57 -6.33
C PHE A 119 -4.33 -16.98 -5.15
N ASN A 120 -4.68 -17.45 -3.96
CA ASN A 120 -3.91 -17.23 -2.75
C ASN A 120 -2.99 -18.41 -2.50
N THR A 121 -1.77 -18.17 -2.03
CA THR A 121 -0.82 -19.21 -1.59
C THR A 121 -0.13 -18.79 -0.30
N THR A 122 0.24 -19.76 0.54
CA THR A 122 0.82 -19.54 1.87
C THR A 122 2.22 -20.12 1.96
N ASN A 123 3.15 -19.39 2.59
CA ASN A 123 4.49 -19.88 2.86
C ASN A 123 4.49 -20.67 4.18
N VAL A 124 4.87 -21.94 4.10
CA VAL A 124 5.07 -22.80 5.26
C VAL A 124 6.51 -23.29 5.24
N ASN A 125 7.31 -22.84 6.20
CA ASN A 125 8.72 -23.20 6.33
C ASN A 125 9.55 -22.95 5.07
N GLY A 126 9.30 -21.84 4.37
CA GLY A 126 10.04 -21.43 3.18
C GLY A 126 9.46 -21.97 1.87
N VAL A 127 8.41 -22.80 1.90
CA VAL A 127 7.78 -23.37 0.70
C VAL A 127 6.37 -22.80 0.53
N TRP A 128 6.06 -22.33 -0.68
CA TRP A 128 4.70 -21.90 -1.02
C TRP A 128 3.77 -23.11 -1.24
N THR A 129 2.62 -23.12 -0.58
CA THR A 129 1.63 -24.21 -0.61
C THR A 129 0.22 -23.66 -0.43
N ASN A 130 -0.80 -24.52 -0.50
CA ASN A 130 -2.21 -24.16 -0.31
C ASN A 130 -2.69 -23.14 -1.36
N ILE A 131 -2.67 -23.54 -2.63
CA ILE A 131 -3.14 -22.72 -3.75
C ILE A 131 -4.68 -22.70 -3.75
N GLU A 132 -5.26 -21.59 -3.29
CA GLU A 132 -6.69 -21.39 -3.11
C GLU A 132 -7.24 -20.39 -4.12
N PHE A 133 -8.24 -20.80 -4.91
CA PHE A 133 -8.86 -19.93 -5.91
C PHE A 133 -9.57 -18.73 -5.26
N VAL A 134 -9.36 -17.55 -5.84
CA VAL A 134 -10.00 -16.30 -5.44
C VAL A 134 -11.14 -16.00 -6.41
N ASP A 135 -12.37 -16.24 -5.94
CA ASP A 135 -13.58 -15.95 -6.72
C ASP A 135 -13.90 -14.46 -6.70
N ILE A 136 -13.83 -13.82 -7.86
CA ILE A 136 -14.15 -12.42 -8.10
C ILE A 136 -15.47 -12.23 -8.86
N GLY A 137 -16.28 -13.28 -8.98
CA GLY A 137 -17.59 -13.25 -9.64
C GLY A 137 -17.54 -13.01 -11.15
N MET A 138 -16.38 -13.21 -11.78
CA MET A 138 -16.15 -13.11 -13.21
C MET A 138 -15.25 -14.27 -13.64
N GLU A 139 -15.58 -14.91 -14.76
CA GLU A 139 -14.69 -15.90 -15.38
C GLU A 139 -13.56 -15.17 -16.09
N VAL A 140 -12.33 -15.59 -15.82
CA VAL A 140 -11.12 -15.01 -16.39
C VAL A 140 -10.19 -16.11 -16.87
N ASP A 141 -9.43 -15.83 -17.93
CA ASP A 141 -8.32 -16.65 -18.36
C ASP A 141 -7.00 -15.90 -18.15
N ALA A 142 -6.28 -16.23 -17.08
CA ALA A 142 -4.98 -15.64 -16.75
C ALA A 142 -3.95 -15.72 -17.90
N ASN A 143 -4.10 -16.65 -18.85
CA ASN A 143 -3.17 -16.78 -19.99
C ASN A 143 -3.45 -15.78 -21.12
N ASN A 144 -4.64 -15.18 -21.17
CA ASN A 144 -5.09 -14.33 -22.27
C ASN A 144 -5.57 -12.95 -21.80
N ASP A 145 -6.03 -12.84 -20.56
CA ASP A 145 -6.79 -11.69 -20.10
C ASP A 145 -5.89 -10.59 -19.52
N ASN A 146 -4.57 -10.82 -19.38
CA ASN A 146 -3.65 -9.88 -18.73
C ASN A 146 -4.18 -9.40 -17.38
N LEU A 147 -4.26 -10.32 -16.42
CA LEU A 147 -4.71 -10.01 -15.07
C LEU A 147 -3.60 -9.26 -14.32
N ASN A 148 -3.93 -8.10 -13.75
CA ASN A 148 -3.03 -7.41 -12.83
C ASN A 148 -3.79 -6.84 -11.64
N VAL A 149 -3.32 -7.07 -10.42
CA VAL A 149 -4.02 -6.66 -9.19
C VAL A 149 -3.20 -5.69 -8.35
N THR A 150 -3.89 -4.73 -7.75
CA THR A 150 -3.41 -4.01 -6.58
C THR A 150 -4.46 -4.05 -5.47
N MET A 151 -4.02 -3.98 -4.22
CA MET A 151 -4.91 -3.93 -3.05
C MET A 151 -4.59 -2.74 -2.18
N ASN A 152 -5.63 -2.25 -1.51
CA ASN A 152 -5.46 -1.24 -0.47
C ASN A 152 -4.75 -1.84 0.76
N THR A 153 -4.23 -0.96 1.61
CA THR A 153 -3.42 -1.36 2.77
C THR A 153 -4.20 -2.20 3.79
N ARG A 154 -5.53 -2.03 3.91
CA ARG A 154 -6.41 -2.89 4.72
C ARG A 154 -6.76 -4.24 4.07
N GLN A 155 -6.35 -4.47 2.81
CA GLN A 155 -6.64 -5.68 2.04
C GLN A 155 -8.15 -6.00 1.94
N ASN A 156 -8.98 -4.95 1.95
CA ASN A 156 -10.43 -5.06 1.85
C ASN A 156 -11.00 -4.46 0.56
N VAL A 157 -10.16 -3.83 -0.26
CA VAL A 157 -10.48 -3.34 -1.59
C VAL A 157 -9.39 -3.80 -2.55
N MET A 158 -9.83 -4.41 -3.64
CA MET A 158 -9.01 -4.86 -4.76
C MET A 158 -9.36 -4.02 -5.98
N ILE A 159 -8.34 -3.52 -6.68
CA ILE A 159 -8.46 -3.01 -8.04
C ILE A 159 -7.75 -4.01 -8.94
N VAL A 160 -8.43 -4.49 -9.97
CA VAL A 160 -7.93 -5.50 -10.89
C VAL A 160 -8.11 -5.01 -12.32
N SER A 161 -7.07 -5.11 -13.14
CA SER A 161 -7.17 -5.01 -14.58
C SER A 161 -7.52 -6.39 -15.15
N ILE A 162 -8.57 -6.46 -15.96
CA ILE A 162 -9.02 -7.67 -16.67
C ILE A 162 -9.27 -7.25 -18.11
N HIS A 163 -8.60 -7.87 -19.08
CA HIS A 163 -8.66 -7.50 -20.49
C HIS A 163 -8.31 -6.03 -20.79
N GLY A 164 -7.52 -5.39 -19.92
CA GLY A 164 -7.20 -3.98 -20.03
C GLY A 164 -8.32 -3.03 -19.59
N ASP A 165 -9.33 -3.52 -18.87
CA ASP A 165 -10.30 -2.67 -18.18
C ASP A 165 -10.09 -2.78 -16.66
N LEU A 166 -10.25 -1.67 -15.93
CA LEU A 166 -10.17 -1.65 -14.48
C LEU A 166 -11.51 -1.97 -13.83
N PHE A 167 -11.44 -2.87 -12.86
CA PHE A 167 -12.54 -3.26 -12.01
C PHE A 167 -12.17 -3.16 -10.54
N LEU A 168 -13.20 -3.10 -9.70
CA LEU A 168 -13.12 -3.04 -8.26
C LEU A 168 -13.84 -4.23 -7.62
N SER A 169 -13.25 -4.82 -6.59
CA SER A 169 -13.90 -5.79 -5.71
C SER A 169 -13.68 -5.45 -4.24
N PHE A 170 -14.70 -5.69 -3.41
CA PHE A 170 -14.66 -5.47 -1.97
C PHE A 170 -14.60 -6.80 -1.23
N ARG A 171 -13.82 -6.85 -0.15
CA ARG A 171 -13.73 -8.03 0.71
C ARG A 171 -14.70 -7.94 1.88
N ASP A 172 -15.45 -9.02 2.09
CA ASP A 172 -16.27 -9.25 3.28
C ASP A 172 -15.86 -10.60 3.90
N GLY A 173 -15.15 -10.52 5.04
CA GLY A 173 -14.46 -11.65 5.63
C GLY A 173 -13.43 -12.26 4.67
N GLU A 174 -13.64 -13.52 4.28
CA GLU A 174 -12.75 -14.24 3.36
C GLU A 174 -13.20 -14.19 1.89
N LYS A 175 -14.32 -13.52 1.59
CA LYS A 175 -14.89 -13.49 0.24
C LYS A 175 -14.71 -12.14 -0.42
N TRP A 176 -14.45 -12.16 -1.71
CA TRP A 176 -14.48 -10.98 -2.56
C TRP A 176 -15.86 -10.85 -3.20
N SER A 177 -16.32 -9.62 -3.37
CA SER A 177 -17.55 -9.34 -4.13
C SER A 177 -17.31 -9.57 -5.62
N PRO A 178 -18.39 -9.80 -6.41
CA PRO A 178 -18.28 -9.67 -7.85
C PRO A 178 -17.65 -8.33 -8.25
N VAL A 179 -16.75 -8.36 -9.21
CA VAL A 179 -16.08 -7.17 -9.73
C VAL A 179 -17.05 -6.20 -10.37
N LYS A 180 -16.74 -4.90 -10.27
CA LYS A 180 -17.50 -3.81 -10.89
C LYS A 180 -16.56 -2.89 -11.63
N GLU A 181 -16.90 -2.54 -12.87
CA GLU A 181 -16.11 -1.59 -13.67
C GLU A 181 -15.99 -0.23 -12.99
N ILE A 182 -14.82 0.40 -13.15
CA ILE A 182 -14.56 1.76 -12.68
C ILE A 182 -14.80 2.71 -13.86
N ALA A 183 -16.07 3.01 -14.15
CA ALA A 183 -16.54 3.71 -15.36
C ALA A 183 -15.92 5.09 -15.67
N GLY A 184 -15.17 5.69 -14.74
CA GLY A 184 -14.45 6.96 -14.95
C GLY A 184 -12.97 6.81 -15.29
N LEU A 185 -12.41 5.59 -15.19
CA LEU A 185 -11.01 5.31 -15.47
C LEU A 185 -10.83 4.50 -16.75
N ASN A 186 -11.80 3.68 -17.14
CA ASN A 186 -11.68 2.89 -18.36
C ASN A 186 -11.83 3.77 -19.61
N THR A 187 -11.02 3.50 -20.63
CA THR A 187 -11.05 4.21 -21.90
C THR A 187 -11.44 3.28 -23.06
N THR A 188 -11.38 3.77 -24.30
CA THR A 188 -11.47 2.90 -25.47
C THR A 188 -10.17 2.15 -25.76
N GLY A 189 -9.08 2.53 -25.08
CA GLY A 189 -7.81 1.83 -25.10
C GLY A 189 -7.77 0.77 -24.00
N TYR A 190 -6.60 0.61 -23.39
CA TYR A 190 -6.36 -0.35 -22.34
C TYR A 190 -5.71 0.31 -21.12
N GLU A 191 -6.12 -0.14 -19.94
CA GLU A 191 -5.66 0.24 -18.62
C GLU A 191 -5.06 -1.00 -17.92
N TYR A 192 -3.74 -1.08 -17.92
CA TYR A 192 -2.95 -2.19 -17.39
C TYR A 192 -2.25 -1.85 -16.08
N THR A 193 -1.79 -2.91 -15.40
CA THR A 193 -0.85 -2.86 -14.28
C THR A 193 -1.16 -1.76 -13.25
N PRO A 194 -2.36 -1.77 -12.62
CA PRO A 194 -2.69 -0.78 -11.62
C PRO A 194 -1.77 -0.92 -10.40
N PHE A 195 -1.32 0.20 -9.85
CA PHE A 195 -0.59 0.25 -8.58
C PHE A 195 -1.19 1.32 -7.68
N LEU A 196 -1.80 0.87 -6.58
CA LEU A 196 -2.34 1.73 -5.54
C LEU A 196 -1.24 2.04 -4.53
N ASP A 197 -0.90 3.32 -4.39
CA ASP A 197 0.03 3.75 -3.35
C ASP A 197 -0.58 3.51 -1.97
N TYR A 198 0.28 3.37 -0.99
CA TYR A 198 -0.06 3.05 0.38
C TYR A 198 -0.79 4.17 1.15
N ASP A 199 -1.09 5.29 0.50
CA ASP A 199 -1.98 6.32 1.02
C ASP A 199 -3.47 5.95 0.83
N ASP A 200 -3.77 4.81 0.18
CA ASP A 200 -5.11 4.34 -0.19
C ASP A 200 -5.90 5.37 -1.03
N LYS A 201 -5.20 6.30 -1.70
CA LYS A 201 -5.80 7.42 -2.43
C LYS A 201 -5.19 7.62 -3.81
N THR A 202 -3.90 7.40 -3.98
CA THR A 202 -3.20 7.62 -5.23
C THR A 202 -3.07 6.31 -6.00
N LEU A 203 -3.60 6.26 -7.21
CA LEU A 203 -3.51 5.10 -8.10
C LEU A 203 -2.70 5.49 -9.34
N TYR A 204 -1.74 4.63 -9.69
CA TYR A 204 -0.96 4.69 -10.92
C TYR A 204 -1.44 3.61 -11.88
N ILE A 205 -1.57 3.96 -13.17
CA ILE A 205 -2.15 3.09 -14.20
C ILE A 205 -1.27 3.20 -15.44
N ALA A 206 -0.90 2.07 -16.05
CA ALA A 206 -0.31 2.06 -17.39
C ALA A 206 -1.45 2.09 -18.41
N GLY A 207 -1.55 3.13 -19.23
CA GLY A 207 -2.71 3.37 -20.09
C GLY A 207 -2.34 3.71 -21.53
N THR A 208 -3.11 3.18 -22.48
CA THR A 208 -2.91 3.45 -23.93
C THR A 208 -3.95 4.43 -24.50
N GLY A 209 -5.09 4.62 -23.82
CA GLY A 209 -6.20 5.45 -24.31
C GLY A 209 -6.37 6.81 -23.63
N TYR A 210 -5.50 7.18 -22.70
CA TYR A 210 -5.58 8.46 -21.99
C TYR A 210 -5.05 9.64 -22.81
N ALA A 211 -5.54 10.84 -22.49
CA ALA A 211 -5.09 12.05 -23.15
C ALA A 211 -3.61 12.34 -22.82
N GLY A 212 -2.77 12.49 -23.85
CA GLY A 212 -1.33 12.73 -23.68
C GLY A 212 -0.47 11.47 -23.77
N THR A 213 -1.05 10.30 -24.06
CA THR A 213 -0.31 9.09 -24.41
C THR A 213 0.62 9.35 -25.60
N THR A 214 1.90 8.96 -25.47
CA THR A 214 2.94 9.13 -26.46
C THR A 214 2.78 8.08 -27.54
N ASN A 215 2.66 8.50 -28.80
CA ASN A 215 2.68 7.62 -29.99
C ASN A 215 1.67 6.45 -30.00
N GLY A 216 0.67 6.45 -29.11
CA GLY A 216 -0.26 5.32 -28.95
C GLY A 216 0.34 4.10 -28.22
N GLU A 217 1.49 4.27 -27.57
CA GLU A 217 2.11 3.28 -26.68
C GLU A 217 1.39 3.26 -25.31
N SER A 218 1.94 2.54 -24.33
CA SER A 218 1.49 2.64 -22.93
C SER A 218 2.35 3.64 -22.16
N ASP A 219 1.70 4.53 -21.40
CA ASP A 219 2.35 5.44 -20.46
C ASP A 219 1.75 5.29 -19.06
N ILE A 220 2.48 5.70 -18.04
CA ILE A 220 2.03 5.78 -16.65
C ILE A 220 1.26 7.08 -16.40
N PHE A 221 0.03 6.93 -15.92
CA PHE A 221 -0.86 8.00 -15.47
C PHE A 221 -1.13 7.87 -13.98
N LYS A 222 -1.38 9.01 -13.33
CA LYS A 222 -1.80 9.12 -11.93
C LYS A 222 -3.25 9.57 -11.86
N VAL A 223 -4.03 8.95 -10.98
CA VAL A 223 -5.34 9.41 -10.54
C VAL A 223 -5.41 9.43 -9.01
N THR A 224 -6.28 10.27 -8.47
CA THR A 224 -6.50 10.41 -7.03
C THR A 224 -7.95 10.13 -6.70
N ARG A 225 -8.20 9.23 -5.75
CA ARG A 225 -9.51 8.93 -5.22
C ARG A 225 -10.11 10.17 -4.57
N THR A 226 -11.34 10.53 -4.94
CA THR A 226 -11.97 11.78 -4.49
C THR A 226 -12.97 11.58 -3.36
N ASP A 227 -13.37 10.34 -3.06
CA ASP A 227 -14.26 10.01 -1.95
C ASP A 227 -14.06 8.58 -1.42
N GLU A 228 -14.80 8.18 -0.38
CA GLU A 228 -14.71 6.85 0.26
C GLU A 228 -15.36 5.71 -0.52
N THR A 229 -16.05 5.98 -1.63
CA THR A 229 -16.80 4.96 -2.38
C THR A 229 -15.91 4.08 -3.25
N TRP A 230 -14.67 4.51 -3.52
CA TRP A 230 -13.73 3.89 -4.47
C TRP A 230 -14.18 3.92 -5.93
N MET A 231 -15.33 4.53 -6.23
CA MET A 231 -15.88 4.65 -7.57
C MET A 231 -15.55 6.01 -8.22
N ASN A 232 -15.17 7.01 -7.42
CA ASN A 232 -14.89 8.36 -7.90
C ASN A 232 -13.40 8.70 -7.79
N TRP A 233 -12.84 9.07 -8.93
CA TRP A 233 -11.42 9.35 -9.13
C TRP A 233 -11.24 10.65 -9.92
N SER A 234 -10.10 11.32 -9.74
CA SER A 234 -9.71 12.46 -10.56
C SER A 234 -9.49 12.04 -12.01
N GLN A 235 -9.41 13.03 -12.90
CA GLN A 235 -8.97 12.76 -14.27
C GLN A 235 -7.53 12.21 -14.28
N PRO A 236 -7.20 11.29 -15.20
CA PRO A 236 -5.85 10.78 -15.41
C PRO A 236 -4.87 11.89 -15.80
N GLU A 237 -3.79 12.00 -15.04
CA GLU A 237 -2.69 12.91 -15.32
C GLU A 237 -1.44 12.12 -15.66
N LYS A 238 -0.86 12.35 -16.85
CA LYS A 238 0.40 11.70 -17.25
C LYS A 238 1.49 12.02 -16.23
N VAL A 239 2.16 10.99 -15.72
CA VAL A 239 3.23 11.17 -14.75
C VAL A 239 4.43 11.84 -15.45
N LYS A 240 4.94 12.89 -14.82
CA LYS A 240 6.06 13.68 -15.36
C LYS A 240 7.40 13.04 -15.02
N GLY A 241 8.44 13.43 -15.75
CA GLY A 241 9.80 12.95 -15.56
C GLY A 241 10.18 11.78 -16.43
N ASN A 242 11.32 11.17 -16.10
CA ASN A 242 11.82 9.95 -16.76
C ASN A 242 11.04 8.68 -16.40
N ILE A 243 9.78 8.79 -15.97
CA ILE A 243 8.88 7.65 -15.72
C ILE A 243 8.19 7.21 -17.00
N ASN A 244 7.99 8.13 -17.94
CA ASN A 244 7.45 7.85 -19.27
C ASN A 244 8.54 8.09 -20.33
N THR A 245 8.56 7.25 -21.36
CA THR A 245 9.45 7.29 -22.52
C THR A 245 8.63 7.45 -23.79
N ASP A 246 9.30 7.30 -24.95
CA ASP A 246 8.63 7.21 -26.24
C ASP A 246 8.17 5.78 -26.58
N GLY A 247 8.44 4.82 -25.70
CA GLY A 247 8.07 3.40 -25.83
C GLY A 247 6.99 2.96 -24.84
N TRP A 248 6.84 1.64 -24.70
CA TRP A 248 5.89 1.03 -23.78
C TRP A 248 6.40 1.06 -22.33
N ASP A 249 5.79 1.88 -21.49
CA ASP A 249 6.05 1.94 -20.04
C ASP A 249 4.89 1.33 -19.25
N SER A 250 5.17 0.32 -18.43
CA SER A 250 4.17 -0.35 -17.58
C SER A 250 4.78 -0.87 -16.27
N PHE A 251 3.99 -1.60 -15.47
CA PHE A 251 4.41 -2.19 -14.19
C PHE A 251 5.04 -1.17 -13.23
N PHE A 252 4.44 0.02 -13.14
CA PHE A 252 4.84 1.03 -12.17
C PHE A 252 4.65 0.49 -10.75
N TYR A 253 5.71 0.53 -9.94
CA TYR A 253 5.65 0.00 -8.57
C TYR A 253 6.50 0.83 -7.62
N ILE A 254 5.96 1.15 -6.44
CA ILE A 254 6.71 1.79 -5.34
C ILE A 254 6.72 0.80 -4.17
N PRO A 255 7.88 0.29 -3.72
CA PRO A 255 7.94 -0.52 -2.50
C PRO A 255 7.60 0.32 -1.26
N PRO A 256 7.25 -0.29 -0.11
CA PRO A 256 6.87 0.47 1.09
C PRO A 256 7.97 1.37 1.64
N THR A 257 9.24 1.06 1.35
CA THR A 257 10.38 1.92 1.70
C THR A 257 10.33 3.27 0.99
N LYS A 258 9.59 3.36 -0.12
CA LYS A 258 9.45 4.55 -0.98
C LYS A 258 10.75 5.15 -1.47
N ASP A 259 11.86 4.41 -1.41
CA ASP A 259 13.17 4.90 -1.83
C ASP A 259 13.33 5.02 -3.34
N PHE A 260 12.67 4.13 -4.08
CA PHE A 260 12.76 3.98 -5.51
C PHE A 260 11.37 3.69 -6.10
N ILE A 261 11.21 4.07 -7.36
CA ILE A 261 10.13 3.65 -8.24
C ILE A 261 10.71 2.58 -9.16
N TYR A 262 9.96 1.51 -9.40
CA TYR A 262 10.27 0.48 -10.37
C TYR A 262 9.33 0.62 -11.56
N VAL A 263 9.87 0.40 -12.75
CA VAL A 263 9.14 0.44 -14.02
C VAL A 263 9.69 -0.63 -14.95
N TYR A 264 8.84 -1.06 -15.88
CA TYR A 264 9.22 -1.90 -17.01
C TYR A 264 9.20 -1.08 -18.29
N ASN A 265 10.15 -1.34 -19.20
CA ASN A 265 10.13 -0.77 -20.53
C ASN A 265 10.52 -1.80 -21.60
N LEU A 266 9.65 -2.01 -22.59
CA LEU A 266 9.88 -2.99 -23.65
C LEU A 266 11.09 -2.68 -24.54
N ASN A 267 11.42 -1.39 -24.70
CA ASN A 267 12.45 -0.92 -25.64
C ASN A 267 13.83 -0.75 -24.99
N GLU A 268 13.97 -0.95 -23.68
CA GLU A 268 15.25 -0.92 -22.97
C GLU A 268 15.69 -2.36 -22.62
N GLY A 269 16.70 -2.86 -23.33
CA GLY A 269 17.18 -4.24 -23.19
C GLY A 269 16.30 -5.25 -23.94
N SER A 270 16.06 -6.41 -23.31
CA SER A 270 15.10 -7.44 -23.77
C SER A 270 13.73 -7.27 -23.08
N GLY A 271 13.45 -6.08 -22.54
CA GLY A 271 12.35 -5.82 -21.63
C GLY A 271 12.80 -6.05 -20.19
N ASP A 272 13.42 -5.03 -19.60
CA ASP A 272 14.06 -5.12 -18.29
C ASP A 272 13.26 -4.42 -17.18
N ILE A 273 13.48 -4.87 -15.94
CA ILE A 273 13.06 -4.14 -14.75
C ILE A 273 14.09 -3.04 -14.46
N LEU A 274 13.58 -1.82 -14.35
CA LEU A 274 14.37 -0.62 -14.12
C LEU A 274 13.92 0.02 -12.81
N ARG A 275 14.79 0.82 -12.20
CA ARG A 275 14.43 1.68 -11.07
C ARG A 275 14.82 3.13 -11.29
N ILE A 276 14.12 4.02 -10.62
CA ILE A 276 14.35 5.46 -10.61
C ILE A 276 14.32 5.90 -9.14
N LYS A 277 15.20 6.82 -8.73
CA LYS A 277 15.12 7.39 -7.38
C LYS A 277 13.73 8.02 -7.20
N ASN A 278 13.03 7.64 -6.14
CA ASN A 278 11.72 8.20 -5.89
C ASN A 278 11.88 9.62 -5.35
N GLU A 279 11.51 10.59 -6.17
CA GLU A 279 11.46 11.99 -5.77
C GLU A 279 10.02 12.51 -5.74
N LEU A 280 9.00 11.66 -5.99
CA LEU A 280 7.57 12.05 -6.10
C LEU A 280 7.18 12.91 -4.91
N PRO A 281 6.44 14.03 -5.12
CA PRO A 281 6.15 14.94 -4.03
C PRO A 281 5.36 14.18 -2.98
N VAL A 282 5.93 14.06 -1.78
CA VAL A 282 5.18 13.62 -0.62
C VAL A 282 4.15 14.73 -0.38
N VAL A 283 2.87 14.43 -0.54
CA VAL A 283 1.80 15.41 -0.29
C VAL A 283 2.02 15.93 1.13
N PRO A 284 2.40 17.21 1.34
CA PRO A 284 2.52 17.73 2.68
C PRO A 284 1.12 17.75 3.27
N VAL A 285 0.92 17.04 4.38
CA VAL A 285 -0.32 17.19 5.14
C VAL A 285 -0.36 18.62 5.62
N VAL A 286 -1.26 19.40 5.04
CA VAL A 286 -1.60 20.71 5.57
C VAL A 286 -2.16 20.44 6.95
N ASP A 287 -1.49 20.92 8.00
CA ASP A 287 -2.02 20.84 9.36
C ASP A 287 -3.49 21.30 9.31
N PRO A 288 -4.46 20.52 9.83
CA PRO A 288 -5.81 21.03 9.96
C PRO A 288 -5.70 22.29 10.82
N ILE A 289 -6.04 23.45 10.24
CA ILE A 289 -6.13 24.70 10.99
C ILE A 289 -7.15 24.41 12.09
N VAL A 290 -6.66 24.22 13.31
CA VAL A 290 -7.51 24.16 14.49
C VAL A 290 -8.05 25.58 14.65
N VAL A 291 -9.25 25.82 14.11
CA VAL A 291 -10.03 26.99 14.49
C VAL A 291 -10.44 26.73 15.94
N VAL A 292 -9.59 27.17 16.86
CA VAL A 292 -9.95 27.21 18.27
C VAL A 292 -11.01 28.30 18.38
N GLU A 293 -12.29 27.92 18.33
CA GLU A 293 -13.34 28.83 18.76
C GLU A 293 -13.05 29.20 20.23
N PRO A 294 -13.11 30.48 20.61
CA PRO A 294 -12.87 30.88 21.99
C PRO A 294 -13.91 30.20 22.87
N VAL A 295 -13.47 29.25 23.69
CA VAL A 295 -14.30 28.62 24.71
C VAL A 295 -14.79 29.72 25.63
N ALA A 296 -16.11 29.92 25.68
CA ALA A 296 -16.73 30.81 26.66
C ALA A 296 -16.36 30.31 28.06
N VAL A 297 -15.71 31.16 28.84
CA VAL A 297 -15.39 30.89 30.24
C VAL A 297 -16.72 30.80 31.00
N VAL A 298 -17.18 29.60 31.30
CA VAL A 298 -18.30 29.38 32.23
C VAL A 298 -17.71 29.38 33.63
N GLU A 299 -18.13 30.32 34.47
CA GLU A 299 -17.74 30.36 35.88
C GLU A 299 -18.18 29.07 36.60
N PRO A 300 -17.39 28.55 37.56
CA PRO A 300 -17.75 27.33 38.26
C PRO A 300 -18.94 27.60 39.20
N VAL A 301 -20.07 26.94 38.93
CA VAL A 301 -21.16 26.83 39.90
C VAL A 301 -20.72 25.82 40.97
N VAL A 302 -20.57 26.30 42.19
CA VAL A 302 -20.32 25.48 43.38
C VAL A 302 -21.55 24.61 43.63
N ALA A 303 -21.41 23.30 43.50
CA ALA A 303 -22.40 22.32 43.95
C ALA A 303 -21.93 21.70 45.27
N ASP A 304 -22.76 21.83 46.30
CA ASP A 304 -22.56 21.20 47.60
C ASP A 304 -22.48 19.68 47.49
N VAL A 305 -21.43 19.11 48.06
CA VAL A 305 -21.22 17.66 48.18
C VAL A 305 -22.02 17.15 49.38
N ILE A 306 -23.07 16.38 49.13
CA ILE A 306 -23.70 15.55 50.16
C ILE A 306 -23.09 14.16 50.05
N ALA A 307 -22.40 13.73 51.10
CA ALA A 307 -21.81 12.40 51.20
C ALA A 307 -22.90 11.36 51.54
N THR A 308 -23.00 10.29 50.75
CA THR A 308 -23.63 9.03 51.17
C THR A 308 -22.85 7.83 50.65
N ASP A 309 -22.28 7.11 51.60
CA ASP A 309 -21.90 5.69 51.70
C ASP A 309 -21.33 4.93 50.50
N VAL A 310 -20.07 4.49 50.71
CA VAL A 310 -19.35 3.49 49.93
C VAL A 310 -19.87 2.09 50.32
N VAL A 311 -20.43 1.37 49.35
CA VAL A 311 -20.57 -0.09 49.44
C VAL A 311 -19.49 -0.72 48.56
N SER A 312 -18.61 -1.51 49.19
CA SER A 312 -17.61 -2.32 48.51
C SER A 312 -18.26 -3.54 47.85
N THR A 313 -17.86 -3.85 46.62
CA THR A 313 -17.85 -5.23 46.10
C THR A 313 -16.65 -5.41 45.18
N ASP A 314 -15.66 -6.13 45.71
CA ASP A 314 -14.75 -7.09 45.08
C ASP A 314 -14.33 -6.90 43.61
N ALA A 315 -13.05 -6.56 43.45
CA ALA A 315 -12.30 -6.74 42.21
C ALA A 315 -12.07 -8.24 41.96
N VAL A 316 -12.63 -8.75 40.86
CA VAL A 316 -12.29 -10.07 40.33
C VAL A 316 -10.90 -9.97 39.72
N VAL A 317 -9.93 -10.62 40.36
CA VAL A 317 -8.61 -10.89 39.79
C VAL A 317 -8.78 -12.11 38.89
N GLU A 318 -8.84 -11.89 37.57
CA GLU A 318 -8.75 -12.99 36.61
C GLU A 318 -7.29 -13.38 36.36
N GLU A 319 -7.05 -14.69 36.47
CA GLU A 319 -5.79 -15.39 36.41
C GLU A 319 -5.16 -15.31 35.00
N ILE A 320 -3.86 -15.05 34.93
CA ILE A 320 -3.09 -14.92 33.69
C ILE A 320 -2.79 -16.31 33.12
N THR A 321 -3.40 -16.66 31.99
CA THR A 321 -2.94 -17.78 31.15
C THR A 321 -2.05 -17.26 30.02
N PRO A 322 -0.89 -17.91 29.76
CA PRO A 322 0.11 -17.41 28.83
C PRO A 322 -0.15 -17.95 27.42
N GLU A 323 -1.15 -17.44 26.70
CA GLU A 323 -1.30 -17.67 25.26
C GLU A 323 -2.44 -16.78 24.71
N THR A 324 -2.14 -15.57 24.23
CA THR A 324 -2.98 -14.83 23.25
C THR A 324 -2.27 -13.54 22.79
N ASN A 325 -2.49 -13.17 21.53
CA ASN A 325 -2.02 -11.92 20.91
C ASN A 325 -2.31 -10.69 21.79
N THR A 326 -1.26 -9.99 22.23
CA THR A 326 -1.36 -8.87 23.18
C THR A 326 -1.61 -7.53 22.49
N ASP A 327 -2.44 -7.50 21.45
CA ASP A 327 -2.94 -6.25 20.91
C ASP A 327 -3.99 -5.72 21.89
N ARG A 328 -3.77 -4.53 22.45
CA ARG A 328 -4.63 -3.95 23.49
C ARG A 328 -4.98 -2.53 23.14
N SER A 329 -6.28 -2.26 23.06
CA SER A 329 -6.80 -0.91 23.10
C SER A 329 -6.99 -0.48 24.55
N ILE A 330 -6.46 0.68 24.95
CA ILE A 330 -6.75 1.29 26.25
C ILE A 330 -7.69 2.47 25.98
N GLY A 331 -8.99 2.18 26.05
CA GLY A 331 -10.06 3.15 25.88
C GLY A 331 -10.56 3.36 24.44
N GLY A 332 -9.87 2.86 23.41
CA GLY A 332 -10.31 2.86 22.00
C GLY A 332 -11.26 1.70 21.65
N THR A 333 -11.84 1.75 20.47
CA THR A 333 -12.74 0.72 19.93
C THR A 333 -11.97 -0.43 19.27
N GLN A 334 -12.61 -1.58 19.02
CA GLN A 334 -12.00 -2.68 18.25
C GLN A 334 -11.64 -2.27 16.81
N GLN A 335 -12.37 -1.31 16.25
CA GLN A 335 -12.10 -0.69 14.96
C GLN A 335 -10.78 0.10 14.94
N ASP A 336 -10.38 0.69 16.07
CA ASP A 336 -9.09 1.39 16.18
C ASP A 336 -7.90 0.41 16.08
N LEU A 337 -8.08 -0.85 16.48
CA LEU A 337 -7.06 -1.90 16.36
C LEU A 337 -6.91 -2.43 14.92
N GLU A 338 -8.00 -2.42 14.14
CA GLU A 338 -8.01 -2.85 12.74
C GLU A 338 -7.42 -1.78 11.81
N ASN A 339 -7.55 -0.50 12.17
CA ASN A 339 -7.02 0.62 11.40
C ASN A 339 -5.49 0.79 11.53
N ILE A 340 -4.81 -0.01 12.35
CA ILE A 340 -3.37 0.08 12.61
C ILE A 340 -2.70 -1.23 12.23
N LEU A 341 -1.89 -1.21 11.18
CA LEU A 341 -1.06 -2.34 10.77
C LEU A 341 0.39 -2.07 11.14
N VAL A 342 1.06 -3.07 11.70
CA VAL A 342 2.49 -3.01 12.01
C VAL A 342 3.19 -4.19 11.36
N TYR A 343 4.12 -3.92 10.45
CA TYR A 343 4.71 -4.95 9.60
C TYR A 343 6.14 -4.61 9.12
N PRO A 344 6.99 -5.59 8.78
CA PRO A 344 6.81 -6.99 9.18
C PRO A 344 6.80 -7.09 10.70
N ASN A 345 6.04 -8.04 11.23
CA ASN A 345 6.02 -8.33 12.66
C ASN A 345 5.86 -9.85 12.85
N PRO A 346 6.91 -10.58 13.29
CA PRO A 346 8.20 -10.08 13.79
C PRO A 346 9.04 -9.31 12.75
N THR A 347 9.86 -8.37 13.22
CA THR A 347 10.84 -7.62 12.42
C THR A 347 12.27 -8.04 12.78
N GLN A 348 13.21 -7.88 11.85
CA GLN A 348 14.66 -7.96 12.10
C GLN A 348 15.29 -6.59 12.40
N GLY A 349 14.48 -5.55 12.55
CA GLY A 349 14.93 -4.19 12.85
C GLY A 349 13.96 -3.17 12.26
N GLN A 350 13.90 -3.12 10.93
CA GLN A 350 13.03 -2.20 10.21
C GLN A 350 11.59 -2.68 10.14
N PHE A 351 10.66 -1.78 10.47
CA PHE A 351 9.23 -2.04 10.34
C PHE A 351 8.48 -0.75 10.04
N ASN A 352 7.28 -0.91 9.52
CA ASN A 352 6.37 0.14 9.14
C ASN A 352 5.09 0.07 9.98
N ILE A 353 4.49 1.22 10.18
CA ILE A 353 3.16 1.37 10.77
C ILE A 353 2.28 2.04 9.72
N ALA A 354 1.25 1.34 9.26
CA ALA A 354 0.21 1.94 8.43
C ALA A 354 -0.99 2.34 9.30
N LEU A 355 -1.37 3.62 9.22
CA LEU A 355 -2.53 4.23 9.88
C LEU A 355 -3.62 4.50 8.85
N HIS A 356 -4.82 3.97 9.08
CA HIS A 356 -5.96 4.18 8.20
C HIS A 356 -6.90 5.21 8.82
N ASN A 357 -6.83 6.44 8.32
CA ASN A 357 -7.74 7.50 8.71
C ASN A 357 -9.14 7.16 8.19
N SER A 358 -10.12 7.10 9.09
CA SER A 358 -11.53 7.22 8.73
C SER A 358 -11.99 8.65 9.02
N ASN A 359 -13.11 9.08 8.45
CA ASN A 359 -13.70 10.40 8.75
C ASN A 359 -13.93 10.66 10.26
N GLU A 360 -13.95 9.62 11.10
CA GLU A 360 -14.13 9.71 12.55
C GLU A 360 -12.85 9.44 13.36
N THR A 361 -11.74 9.09 12.71
CA THR A 361 -10.50 8.66 13.38
C THR A 361 -9.37 9.65 13.12
N THR A 362 -9.05 10.48 14.11
CA THR A 362 -7.84 11.33 14.07
C THR A 362 -6.73 10.70 14.90
N PHE A 363 -5.67 10.24 14.22
CA PHE A 363 -4.43 9.89 14.88
C PHE A 363 -3.64 11.17 15.14
N SER A 364 -3.03 11.27 16.32
CA SER A 364 -2.26 12.46 16.72
C SER A 364 -0.79 12.16 16.98
N GLN A 365 -0.45 10.94 17.41
CA GLN A 365 0.92 10.58 17.77
C GLN A 365 1.18 9.08 17.64
N ILE A 366 2.38 8.73 17.19
CA ILE A 366 2.96 7.38 17.32
C ILE A 366 4.12 7.47 18.33
N SER A 367 4.18 6.53 19.27
CA SER A 367 5.35 6.32 20.14
C SER A 367 5.84 4.89 20.03
N ILE A 368 7.16 4.71 19.93
CA ILE A 368 7.78 3.40 20.09
C ILE A 368 8.25 3.27 21.54
N LEU A 369 7.89 2.17 22.18
CA LEU A 369 8.18 1.90 23.58
C LEU A 369 9.00 0.61 23.72
N ASP A 370 9.88 0.56 24.71
CA ASP A 370 10.56 -0.68 25.11
C ASP A 370 9.63 -1.65 25.86
N ALA A 371 10.15 -2.81 26.26
CA ALA A 371 9.40 -3.82 27.02
C ALA A 371 8.87 -3.32 28.38
N ASN A 372 9.45 -2.25 28.94
CA ASN A 372 9.02 -1.60 30.18
C ASN A 372 8.07 -0.42 29.92
N LEU A 373 7.56 -0.27 28.70
CA LEU A 373 6.72 0.84 28.23
C LEU A 373 7.39 2.21 28.32
N LYS A 374 8.73 2.27 28.39
CA LYS A 374 9.46 3.52 28.30
C LYS A 374 9.55 3.96 26.85
N THR A 375 9.21 5.21 26.58
CA THR A 375 9.30 5.79 25.24
C THR A 375 10.75 5.83 24.76
N ILE A 376 10.99 5.18 23.62
CA ILE A 376 12.22 5.25 22.82
C ILE A 376 12.15 6.49 21.93
N THR A 377 11.05 6.63 21.18
CA THR A 377 10.79 7.78 20.31
C THR A 377 9.30 8.05 20.21
N ALA A 378 8.93 9.30 19.91
CA ALA A 378 7.56 9.69 19.62
C ALA A 378 7.53 10.74 18.50
N ILE A 379 6.60 10.58 17.57
CA ILE A 379 6.40 11.46 16.42
C ILE A 379 4.92 11.81 16.28
N GLY A 380 4.65 13.02 15.82
CA GLY A 380 3.31 13.38 15.36
C GLY A 380 2.93 12.62 14.10
N THR A 381 1.63 12.51 13.83
CA THR A 381 1.14 11.82 12.63
C THR A 381 0.75 12.81 11.53
N SER A 382 1.47 12.77 10.40
CA SER A 382 1.30 13.62 9.22
C SER A 382 1.24 12.84 7.89
N GLN A 383 1.11 11.52 7.91
CA GLN A 383 1.07 10.63 6.74
C GLN A 383 0.40 9.29 7.10
N SER A 384 0.13 8.44 6.10
CA SER A 384 -0.52 7.13 6.31
C SER A 384 0.45 6.01 6.68
N ILE A 385 1.74 6.13 6.38
CA ILE A 385 2.76 5.11 6.70
C ILE A 385 3.96 5.74 7.38
N TYR A 386 4.50 5.07 8.39
CA TYR A 386 5.72 5.50 9.08
C TYR A 386 6.69 4.35 9.18
N SER A 387 7.95 4.59 8.84
CA SER A 387 9.03 3.62 8.98
C SER A 387 9.84 3.88 10.25
N PHE A 388 10.16 2.81 10.96
CA PHE A 388 10.97 2.80 12.18
C PHE A 388 12.06 1.75 12.06
N ASP A 389 13.19 1.98 12.71
CA ASP A 389 14.32 1.06 12.72
C ASP A 389 14.76 0.76 14.16
N LEU A 390 14.63 -0.51 14.55
CA LEU A 390 15.11 -1.04 15.82
C LEU A 390 16.38 -1.90 15.66
N SER A 391 17.09 -1.81 14.53
CA SER A 391 18.29 -2.61 14.24
C SER A 391 19.42 -2.42 15.26
N GLU A 392 19.46 -1.31 15.99
CA GLU A 392 20.46 -1.04 17.03
C GLU A 392 20.02 -1.53 18.43
N TYR A 393 18.81 -2.07 18.57
CA TYR A 393 18.25 -2.51 19.85
C TYR A 393 18.29 -4.04 20.01
N ASP A 394 18.21 -4.52 21.24
CA ASP A 394 18.26 -5.96 21.55
C ASP A 394 17.01 -6.71 21.09
N ASN A 395 17.17 -7.97 20.68
CA ASN A 395 16.04 -8.86 20.39
C ASN A 395 15.07 -8.90 21.58
N GLY A 396 13.77 -8.81 21.32
CA GLY A 396 12.78 -8.71 22.38
C GLY A 396 11.43 -8.14 21.92
N ILE A 397 10.61 -7.80 22.90
CA ILE A 397 9.28 -7.21 22.67
C ILE A 397 9.36 -5.70 22.82
N TYR A 398 8.77 -5.01 21.86
CA TYR A 398 8.56 -3.57 21.82
C TYR A 398 7.08 -3.29 21.64
N PHE A 399 6.68 -2.04 21.85
CA PHE A 399 5.30 -1.63 21.62
C PHE A 399 5.23 -0.37 20.77
N VAL A 400 4.29 -0.36 19.84
CA VAL A 400 3.82 0.87 19.19
C VAL A 400 2.62 1.34 19.98
N ARG A 401 2.70 2.54 20.55
CA ARG A 401 1.55 3.25 21.11
C ARG A 401 1.07 4.27 20.10
N ILE A 402 -0.18 4.18 19.70
CA ILE A 402 -0.82 5.10 18.78
C ILE A 402 -1.89 5.87 19.56
N GLN A 403 -1.83 7.20 19.49
CA GLN A 403 -2.83 8.06 20.09
C GLN A 403 -3.89 8.43 19.05
N THR A 404 -5.15 8.13 19.36
CA THR A 404 -6.31 8.32 18.49
C THR A 404 -7.44 8.97 19.26
N ASN A 405 -7.93 10.14 18.84
CA ASN A 405 -9.02 10.86 19.52
C ASN A 405 -8.80 10.97 21.06
N GLY A 406 -7.54 11.18 21.48
CA GLY A 406 -7.15 11.27 22.90
C GLY A 406 -6.98 9.93 23.65
N LYS A 407 -7.23 8.79 23.00
CA LYS A 407 -7.08 7.42 23.55
C LYS A 407 -5.81 6.77 23.04
N ASN A 408 -5.34 5.72 23.73
CA ASN A 408 -4.11 5.01 23.36
C ASN A 408 -4.41 3.57 22.91
N THR A 409 -3.85 3.19 21.78
CA THR A 409 -3.83 1.81 21.29
C THR A 409 -2.40 1.30 21.32
N LEU A 410 -2.19 0.08 21.84
CA LEU A 410 -0.89 -0.58 21.87
C LEU A 410 -0.88 -1.78 20.93
N LYS A 411 0.06 -1.76 19.98
CA LYS A 411 0.41 -2.89 19.11
C LYS A 411 1.75 -3.46 19.53
N LYS A 412 1.83 -4.77 19.68
CA LYS A 412 3.11 -5.45 19.99
C LYS A 412 3.98 -5.50 18.74
N VAL A 413 5.29 -5.27 18.90
CA VAL A 413 6.31 -5.52 17.87
C VAL A 413 7.33 -6.49 18.43
N VAL A 414 7.64 -7.54 17.69
CA VAL A 414 8.65 -8.52 18.07
C VAL A 414 9.90 -8.28 17.23
N LEU A 415 11.02 -7.93 17.87
CA LEU A 415 12.33 -7.85 17.23
C LEU A 415 13.06 -9.18 17.39
N SER A 416 13.34 -9.85 16.27
CA SER A 416 14.04 -11.13 16.22
C SER A 416 14.98 -11.15 15.01
N LYS A 417 16.24 -10.78 15.23
CA LYS A 417 17.32 -10.82 14.23
C LYS A 417 17.81 -12.22 13.96
#